data_AF-A0A520RCN0-F1
#
_entry.id   AF-A0A520RCN0-F1
#
_cell.length_a   1.000
_cell.length_b   1.000
_cell.length_c   1.000
_cell.angle_alpha   90.00
_cell.angle_beta   90.00
_cell.angle_gamma   90.00
#
_symmetry.space_group_name_H-M   'P 1'
#
loop_
_entity.id
_entity.type
_entity.pdbx_description
1 polymer ?
#
loop_
_entity_poly.entity_id
_entity_poly.type
_entity_poly.pdbx_seq_one_letter_code
_entity_poly.pdbx_strand_id
1 'polypeptide(L)'
;MVVDIIESLVDVLADEKAALLDGDFESVGDFTARKSDLCDTLEKISADQGEWDAPRGLIDRLQVALSENEKIIAGAQAGLTQAQARIAEIYSKGSEVGVYDAAGGRPQLEQASGSRGKFA
;
A
#
# COMPACT_ATOMS: atom_id res chain seq x y z
N MET A 1 0.71 -22.81 -25.31
CA MET A 1 1.87 -22.61 -24.41
C MET A 1 1.92 -21.17 -23.91
N VAL A 2 2.20 -20.16 -24.73
CA VAL A 2 2.19 -18.74 -24.29
C VAL A 2 0.80 -18.31 -23.84
N VAL A 3 -0.23 -18.63 -24.64
CA VAL A 3 -1.64 -18.34 -24.32
C VAL A 3 -2.01 -18.88 -22.94
N ASP A 4 -1.68 -20.14 -22.66
CA ASP A 4 -1.97 -20.80 -21.37
C ASP A 4 -1.28 -20.09 -20.18
N ILE A 5 -0.06 -19.57 -20.38
CA ILE A 5 0.68 -18.84 -19.35
C ILE A 5 0.03 -17.47 -19.09
N ILE A 6 -0.40 -16.76 -20.12
CA ILE A 6 -1.08 -15.48 -19.96
C ILE A 6 -2.46 -15.67 -19.33
N GLU A 7 -3.20 -16.73 -19.70
CA GLU A 7 -4.45 -17.09 -19.02
C GLU A 7 -4.20 -17.39 -17.55
N SER A 8 -3.15 -18.15 -17.23
CA SER A 8 -2.75 -18.42 -15.84
C SER A 8 -2.41 -17.14 -15.07
N LEU A 9 -1.75 -16.16 -15.70
CA LEU A 9 -1.49 -14.86 -15.08
C LEU A 9 -2.78 -14.08 -14.81
N VAL A 10 -3.74 -14.10 -15.74
CA VAL A 10 -5.05 -13.47 -15.56
C VAL A 10 -5.78 -14.10 -14.38
N ASP A 11 -5.76 -15.43 -14.27
CA ASP A 11 -6.41 -16.15 -13.17
C ASP A 11 -5.74 -15.84 -11.83
N VAL A 12 -4.40 -15.84 -11.77
CA VAL A 12 -3.66 -15.47 -10.54
C VAL A 12 -3.97 -14.03 -10.11
N LEU A 13 -4.12 -13.09 -11.06
CA LEU A 13 -4.50 -11.71 -10.73
C LEU A 13 -5.95 -11.61 -10.23
N ALA A 14 -6.85 -12.44 -10.75
CA ALA A 14 -8.24 -12.51 -10.29
C ALA A 14 -8.32 -13.09 -8.87
N ASP A 15 -7.53 -14.12 -8.55
CA ASP A 15 -7.43 -14.68 -7.21
C ASP A 15 -6.81 -13.68 -6.23
N GLU A 16 -5.75 -12.97 -6.64
CA GLU A 16 -5.13 -11.91 -5.86
C GLU A 16 -6.14 -10.78 -5.56
N LYS A 17 -6.95 -10.39 -6.54
CA LYS A 17 -8.01 -9.40 -6.35
C LYS A 17 -8.98 -9.83 -5.26
N ALA A 18 -9.44 -11.08 -5.30
CA ALA A 18 -10.36 -11.63 -4.32
C ALA A 18 -9.74 -11.60 -2.92
N ALA A 19 -8.50 -12.08 -2.77
CA ALA A 19 -7.78 -12.06 -1.50
C ALA A 19 -7.57 -10.64 -0.95
N LEU A 20 -7.21 -9.67 -1.81
CA LEU A 20 -7.05 -8.27 -1.42
C LEU A 20 -8.37 -7.65 -0.92
N LEU A 21 -9.51 -8.02 -1.52
CA LEU A 21 -10.83 -7.55 -1.10
C LEU A 21 -11.29 -8.22 0.20
N ASP A 22 -10.97 -9.51 0.38
CA ASP A 22 -11.30 -10.28 1.58
C ASP A 22 -10.34 -10.00 2.75
N GLY A 23 -9.24 -9.29 2.51
CA GLY A 23 -8.21 -8.99 3.51
C GLY A 23 -7.32 -10.18 3.86
N ASP A 24 -7.27 -11.20 2.99
CA ASP A 24 -6.41 -12.37 3.15
C ASP A 24 -4.98 -12.06 2.65
N PHE A 25 -4.22 -11.37 3.50
CA PHE A 25 -2.84 -11.00 3.18
C PHE A 25 -1.84 -12.16 3.30
N GLU A 26 -2.23 -13.29 3.90
CA GLU A 26 -1.39 -14.49 3.94
C GLU A 26 -1.28 -15.07 2.52
N SER A 27 -2.41 -15.22 1.83
CA SER A 27 -2.46 -15.70 0.44
C SER A 27 -1.83 -14.73 -0.57
N VAL A 28 -1.78 -13.42 -0.28
CA VAL A 28 -1.13 -12.42 -1.15
C VAL A 28 0.38 -12.70 -1.33
N GLY A 29 1.05 -13.23 -0.30
CA GLY A 29 2.45 -13.65 -0.40
C GLY A 29 2.66 -14.74 -1.45
N ASP A 30 1.75 -15.72 -1.51
CA ASP A 30 1.82 -16.86 -2.43
C ASP A 30 1.60 -16.45 -3.89
N PHE A 31 0.76 -15.44 -4.15
CA PHE A 31 0.55 -14.90 -5.50
C PHE A 31 1.80 -14.21 -6.07
N THR A 32 2.66 -13.66 -5.21
CA THR A 32 3.91 -13.03 -5.66
C THR A 32 4.84 -14.06 -6.29
N ALA A 33 5.04 -15.20 -5.63
CA ALA A 33 5.88 -16.28 -6.15
C ALA A 33 5.32 -16.82 -7.48
N ARG A 34 4.01 -17.11 -7.53
CA ARG A 34 3.35 -17.60 -8.75
C ARG A 34 3.45 -16.65 -9.93
N LYS A 35 3.25 -15.33 -9.70
CA LYS A 35 3.42 -14.32 -10.76
C LYS A 35 4.85 -14.27 -11.26
N SER A 36 5.83 -14.33 -10.35
CA SER A 36 7.24 -14.35 -10.72
C SER A 36 7.56 -15.56 -11.61
N ASP A 37 7.13 -16.75 -11.22
CA ASP A 37 7.39 -17.98 -11.98
C ASP A 37 6.78 -17.93 -13.39
N LEU A 38 5.57 -17.39 -13.53
CA LEU A 38 4.88 -17.23 -14.81
C LEU A 38 5.58 -16.17 -15.70
N CYS A 39 5.99 -15.04 -15.12
CA CYS A 39 6.76 -14.01 -15.82
C CYS A 39 8.12 -14.54 -16.30
N ASP A 40 8.86 -15.23 -15.44
CA ASP A 40 10.14 -15.86 -15.79
C ASP A 40 9.97 -16.87 -16.92
N THR A 41 8.85 -17.59 -16.94
CA THR A 41 8.52 -18.54 -18.01
C THR A 41 8.21 -17.80 -19.32
N LEU A 42 7.46 -16.71 -19.28
CA LEU A 42 7.22 -15.86 -20.46
C LEU A 42 8.52 -15.27 -21.01
N GLU A 43 9.40 -14.77 -20.13
CA GLU A 43 10.69 -14.21 -20.54
C GLU A 43 11.57 -15.25 -21.22
N LYS A 44 11.64 -16.48 -20.70
CA LYS A 44 12.38 -17.59 -21.33
C LYS A 44 11.82 -17.92 -22.71
N ILE A 45 10.49 -18.00 -22.85
CA ILE A 45 9.86 -18.29 -24.14
C ILE A 45 10.13 -17.15 -25.14
N SER A 46 10.05 -15.89 -24.69
CA SER A 46 10.35 -14.73 -25.53
C SER A 46 11.81 -14.70 -25.98
N ALA A 47 12.75 -15.10 -25.11
CA ALA A 47 14.16 -15.18 -25.46
C ALA A 47 14.45 -16.27 -26.51
N ASP A 48 13.74 -17.41 -26.44
CA ASP A 48 13.94 -18.54 -27.34
C ASP A 48 13.23 -18.38 -28.70
N GLN A 49 12.06 -17.75 -28.72
CA GLN A 49 11.17 -17.68 -29.90
C GLN A 49 11.06 -16.27 -30.51
N GLY A 50 11.68 -15.26 -29.88
CA GLY A 50 11.65 -13.87 -30.30
C GLY A 50 10.35 -13.17 -29.92
N GLU A 51 9.31 -13.35 -30.74
CA GLU A 51 8.02 -12.70 -30.57
C GLU A 51 6.92 -13.74 -30.28
N TRP A 52 6.13 -13.47 -29.25
CA TRP A 52 5.06 -14.35 -28.81
C TRP A 52 3.74 -13.90 -29.45
N ASP A 53 3.12 -14.80 -30.22
CA ASP A 53 1.80 -14.57 -30.81
C ASP A 53 0.71 -14.83 -29.77
N ALA A 54 0.40 -13.80 -28.98
CA ALA A 54 -0.71 -13.79 -28.05
C ALA A 54 -1.90 -13.01 -28.64
N PRO A 55 -3.13 -13.54 -28.56
CA PRO A 55 -4.31 -12.80 -28.99
C PRO A 55 -4.39 -11.45 -28.27
N ARG A 56 -4.56 -10.36 -29.03
CA ARG A 56 -4.63 -9.00 -28.45
C ARG A 56 -5.64 -8.87 -27.31
N GLY A 57 -6.81 -9.50 -27.45
CA GLY A 57 -7.83 -9.49 -26.40
C GLY A 57 -7.40 -10.16 -25.08
N LEU A 58 -6.44 -11.08 -25.13
CA LEU A 58 -5.90 -11.70 -23.92
C LEU A 58 -4.90 -10.77 -23.21
N ILE A 59 -4.07 -10.05 -23.98
CA ILE A 59 -3.20 -9.00 -23.44
C ILE A 59 -4.02 -7.88 -22.81
N ASP A 60 -5.11 -7.46 -23.47
CA ASP A 60 -6.01 -6.44 -22.94
C ASP A 60 -6.62 -6.89 -21.60
N ARG A 61 -7.04 -8.16 -21.48
CA ARG A 61 -7.54 -8.74 -20.23
C ARG A 61 -6.50 -8.71 -19.12
N LEU A 62 -5.25 -9.08 -19.42
CA LEU A 62 -4.14 -9.02 -18.47
C LEU A 62 -3.92 -7.59 -17.96
N GLN A 63 -3.91 -6.60 -18.87
CA GLN A 63 -3.75 -5.18 -18.50
C GLN A 63 -4.90 -4.68 -17.63
N VAL A 64 -6.13 -5.08 -17.93
CA VAL A 64 -7.30 -4.74 -17.11
C VAL A 64 -7.15 -5.33 -15.70
N ALA A 65 -6.79 -6.62 -15.58
CA ALA A 65 -6.61 -7.28 -14.29
C ALA A 65 -5.53 -6.60 -13.44
N LEU A 66 -4.37 -6.26 -14.03
CA LEU A 66 -3.31 -5.50 -13.35
C LEU A 66 -3.80 -4.14 -12.87
N SER A 67 -4.50 -3.40 -13.73
CA SER A 67 -5.02 -2.06 -13.42
C SER A 67 -6.05 -2.09 -12.30
N GLU A 68 -6.84 -3.16 -12.18
CA GLU A 68 -7.81 -3.32 -11.10
C GLU A 68 -7.12 -3.55 -9.76
N ASN A 69 -6.11 -4.43 -9.70
CA ASN A 69 -5.36 -4.68 -8.47
C ASN A 69 -4.60 -3.44 -8.01
N GLU A 70 -3.98 -2.69 -8.95
CA GLU A 70 -3.32 -1.42 -8.64
C GLU A 70 -4.27 -0.42 -7.97
N LYS A 71 -5.50 -0.28 -8.48
CA LYS A 71 -6.51 0.61 -7.90
C LYS A 71 -6.91 0.20 -6.49
N ILE A 72 -7.04 -1.10 -6.22
CA ILE A 72 -7.38 -1.61 -4.89
C ILE A 72 -6.25 -1.28 -3.90
N ILE A 73 -5.01 -1.56 -4.28
CA ILE A 73 -3.84 -1.28 -3.43
C ILE A 73 -3.71 0.22 -3.17
N ALA A 74 -3.85 1.05 -4.20
CA ALA A 74 -3.80 2.50 -4.06
C ALA A 74 -4.92 3.03 -3.14
N GLY A 75 -6.13 2.49 -3.27
CA GLY A 75 -7.25 2.80 -2.39
C GLY A 75 -6.98 2.43 -0.92
N ALA A 76 -6.43 1.24 -0.69
CA ALA A 76 -6.05 0.77 0.65
C ALA A 76 -4.97 1.66 1.29
N GLN A 77 -3.93 2.02 0.52
CA GLN A 77 -2.88 2.94 0.98
C GLN A 77 -3.41 4.33 1.33
N ALA A 78 -4.31 4.87 0.50
CA ALA A 78 -4.97 6.15 0.77
C ALA A 78 -5.80 6.09 2.06
N GLY A 79 -6.58 5.01 2.24
CA GLY A 79 -7.35 4.78 3.46
C GLY A 79 -6.49 4.69 4.72
N LEU A 80 -5.36 3.97 4.66
CA LEU A 80 -4.41 3.88 5.77
C LEU A 80 -3.83 5.25 6.11
N THR A 81 -3.44 6.02 5.10
CA THR A 81 -2.90 7.38 5.28
C THR A 81 -3.92 8.30 5.95
N GLN A 82 -5.18 8.24 5.53
CA GLN A 82 -6.27 9.00 6.12
C GLN A 82 -6.54 8.60 7.58
N ALA A 83 -6.52 7.30 7.88
CA ALA A 83 -6.67 6.78 9.23
C ALA A 83 -5.53 7.26 10.15
N GLN A 84 -4.28 7.22 9.67
CA GLN A 84 -3.11 7.73 10.40
C GLN A 84 -3.23 9.22 10.70
N ALA A 85 -3.62 10.03 9.71
CA ALA A 85 -3.85 11.46 9.90
C ALA A 85 -4.93 11.72 10.96
N ARG A 86 -6.02 10.93 10.93
CA ARG A 86 -7.09 11.06 11.91
C ARG A 86 -6.67 10.68 13.32
N ILE A 87 -5.88 9.62 13.47
CA ILE A 87 -5.32 9.22 14.76
C ILE A 87 -4.40 10.33 15.31
N ALA A 88 -3.54 10.91 14.48
CA ALA A 88 -2.66 12.01 14.89
C ALA A 88 -3.45 13.24 15.38
N GLU A 89 -4.55 13.60 14.70
CA GLU A 89 -5.45 14.67 15.16
C GLU A 89 -6.13 14.37 16.50
N ILE A 90 -6.49 13.12 16.77
CA ILE A 90 -7.08 12.72 18.05
C ILE A 90 -6.06 12.90 19.18
N TYR A 91 -4.82 12.46 18.96
CA TYR A 91 -3.75 12.60 19.94
C TYR A 91 -3.37 14.06 20.20
N SER A 92 -3.28 14.91 19.16
CA SER A 92 -2.96 16.34 19.34
C SER A 92 -4.04 17.06 20.16
N LYS A 93 -5.32 16.79 19.87
CA LYS A 93 -6.45 17.33 20.65
C LYS A 93 -6.48 16.81 22.08
N GLY A 94 -6.17 15.53 22.30
CA GLY A 94 -6.07 14.95 23.64
C GLY A 94 -4.98 15.60 24.49
N SER A 95 -3.86 15.99 23.87
CA SER A 95 -2.77 16.71 24.54
C SER A 95 -3.10 18.17 24.86
N GLU A 96 -3.94 18.84 24.05
CA GLU A 96 -4.41 20.21 24.30
C GLU A 96 -5.50 20.30 25.38
N VAL A 97 -6.26 19.22 25.59
CA VAL A 97 -7.29 19.14 26.65
C VAL A 97 -6.65 18.94 28.04
N GLY A 98 -5.36 18.60 28.11
CA GLY A 98 -4.63 18.29 29.34
C GLY A 98 -4.09 19.47 30.16
N VAL A 99 -4.42 20.73 29.86
CA VAL A 99 -3.81 21.86 30.57
C VAL A 99 -4.75 23.04 30.86
N TYR A 100 -5.93 22.73 31.41
CA TYR A 100 -6.76 23.73 32.06
C TYR A 100 -6.93 23.35 33.53
N ASP A 101 -6.65 24.27 34.43
CA ASP A 101 -7.01 24.10 35.84
C ASP A 101 -8.55 24.09 36.00
N ALA A 102 -9.04 23.77 37.20
CA ALA A 102 -10.48 23.76 37.49
C ALA A 102 -11.19 25.12 37.27
N ALA A 103 -10.44 26.21 37.00
CA ALA A 103 -10.95 27.53 36.68
C ALA A 103 -10.87 27.88 35.18
N GLY A 104 -10.39 26.97 34.32
CA GLY A 104 -10.27 27.19 32.88
C GLY A 104 -9.05 28.03 32.47
N GLY A 105 -8.07 28.22 33.35
CA GLY A 105 -6.83 28.93 33.07
C GLY A 105 -5.77 28.02 32.44
N ARG A 106 -5.10 28.49 31.38
CA ARG A 106 -3.86 27.87 30.90
C ARG A 106 -2.74 28.18 31.90
N PRO A 107 -2.03 27.20 32.47
CA PRO A 107 -0.84 27.51 33.26
C PRO A 107 0.20 28.09 32.31
N GLN A 108 0.72 29.27 32.66
CA GLN A 108 1.92 29.80 32.05
C GLN A 108 3.03 28.78 32.30
N LEU A 109 3.46 28.10 31.24
CA LEU A 109 4.76 27.45 31.22
C LEU A 109 5.78 28.58 31.39
N GLU A 110 6.19 28.80 32.65
CA GLU A 110 7.23 29.73 33.03
C GLU A 110 8.49 29.29 32.27
N GLN A 111 8.80 30.03 31.20
CA GLN A 111 10.06 29.88 30.50
C GLN A 111 11.15 30.16 31.53
N ALA A 112 11.79 29.11 32.03
CA ALA A 112 13.05 29.19 32.75
C ALA A 112 14.10 29.75 31.79
N SER A 113 14.10 31.08 31.67
CA SER A 113 15.13 31.87 31.04
C SER A 113 16.42 31.63 31.83
N GLY A 114 17.22 30.68 31.35
CA GLY A 114 18.54 30.38 31.86
C GLY A 114 19.47 31.58 31.64
N SER A 115 19.41 32.54 32.56
CA SER A 115 20.40 33.57 32.75
C SER A 115 21.74 32.90 33.08
N ARG A 116 22.59 32.72 32.06
CA ARG A 116 24.03 32.47 32.28
C ARG A 116 24.66 33.80 32.69
N GLY A 117 24.71 34.00 33.99
CA GLY A 117 25.45 35.08 34.62
C GLY A 117 26.92 35.07 34.20
N LYS A 118 27.39 36.24 33.78
CA LYS A 118 28.81 36.62 33.78
C LYS A 118 29.36 36.41 35.19
N PHE A 119 30.40 35.61 35.32
CA PHE A 119 31.35 35.73 36.42
C PHE A 119 32.65 36.34 35.89
N ALA A 120 33.22 37.15 36.77
CA ALA A 120 34.28 38.14 36.62
C ALA A 120 35.58 37.63 36.00
#